data_AF-J1ELI4-F1
#
_entry.id   AF-J1ELI4-F1
#
_cell.length_a   1.000
_cell.length_b   1.000
_cell.length_c   1.000
_cell.angle_alpha   90.00
_cell.angle_beta   90.00
_cell.angle_gamma   90.00
#
_symmetry.space_group_name_H-M   'P 1'
#
loop_
_entity.id
_entity.type
_entity.pdbx_description
1 polymer ?
#
loop_
_entity_poly.entity_id
_entity_poly.type
_entity_poly.pdbx_seq_one_letter_code
_entity_poly.pdbx_strand_id
1 'polypeptide(L)'
;MAREAGPSQTAVSRIWRAFGLQPHRQEAFQLSSDPLFVEKVRDIVGLYMDPPLRAMVLCVDEKSQIQALDRTQPLLPLGPGIPSGAHMNTSATA
;
A
#
# COMPACT_ATOMS: atom_id res chain seq x y z
N MET A 1 -16.89 -17.40 -3.75
CA MET A 1 -17.76 -17.26 -2.56
C MET A 1 -19.12 -17.93 -2.74
N ALA A 2 -20.01 -17.48 -3.63
CA ALA A 2 -21.37 -18.07 -3.75
C ALA A 2 -21.38 -19.59 -4.04
N ARG A 3 -20.61 -20.06 -5.04
CA ARG A 3 -20.50 -21.50 -5.39
C ARG A 3 -19.89 -22.35 -4.27
N GLU A 4 -18.98 -21.78 -3.50
CA GLU A 4 -18.22 -22.50 -2.46
C GLU A 4 -18.93 -22.51 -1.10
N ALA A 5 -19.59 -21.40 -0.74
CA ALA A 5 -20.17 -21.23 0.58
C ALA A 5 -21.65 -21.65 0.65
N GLY A 6 -22.35 -21.76 -0.48
CA GLY A 6 -23.77 -22.14 -0.55
C GLY A 6 -24.82 -21.01 -0.66
N PRO A 7 -24.57 -19.74 -0.25
CA PRO A 7 -25.51 -18.65 -0.47
C PRO A 7 -25.71 -18.29 -1.94
N SER A 8 -26.89 -17.74 -2.26
CA SER A 8 -27.18 -17.15 -3.56
C SER A 8 -26.24 -15.97 -3.85
N GLN A 9 -26.06 -15.66 -5.14
CA GLN A 9 -25.27 -14.50 -5.57
C GLN A 9 -25.78 -13.19 -4.93
N THR A 10 -27.10 -13.04 -4.78
CA THR A 10 -27.74 -11.88 -4.13
C THR A 10 -27.40 -11.79 -2.64
N ALA A 11 -27.37 -12.91 -1.94
CA ALA A 11 -26.95 -12.95 -0.53
C ALA A 11 -25.48 -12.53 -0.38
N VAL A 12 -24.59 -13.04 -1.24
CA VAL A 12 -23.17 -12.64 -1.26
C VAL A 12 -23.00 -11.15 -1.56
N SER A 13 -23.74 -10.61 -2.54
CA SER A 13 -23.69 -9.18 -2.88
C SER A 13 -24.15 -8.29 -1.72
N ARG A 14 -25.17 -8.70 -0.96
CA ARG A 14 -25.60 -7.99 0.25
C ARG A 14 -24.54 -8.01 1.34
N ILE A 15 -23.91 -9.16 1.57
CA ILE A 15 -22.82 -9.30 2.55
C ILE A 15 -21.66 -8.37 2.17
N TRP A 16 -21.23 -8.37 0.91
CA TRP A 16 -20.14 -7.49 0.48
C TRP A 16 -20.44 -6.02 0.70
N ARG A 17 -21.66 -5.57 0.38
CA ARG A 17 -22.08 -4.17 0.62
C ARG A 17 -22.15 -3.84 2.11
N ALA A 18 -22.68 -4.75 2.93
CA ALA A 18 -22.82 -4.54 4.37
C ALA A 18 -21.47 -4.38 5.09
N PHE A 19 -20.44 -5.09 4.61
CA PHE A 19 -19.10 -5.07 5.20
C PHE A 19 -18.08 -4.25 4.38
N GLY A 20 -18.52 -3.52 3.35
CA GLY A 20 -17.63 -2.74 2.49
C GLY A 20 -16.58 -3.58 1.73
N LEU A 21 -16.81 -4.89 1.59
CA LEU A 21 -15.86 -5.78 0.93
C LEU A 21 -15.81 -5.48 -0.57
N GLN A 22 -14.60 -5.32 -1.08
CA GLN A 22 -14.34 -5.04 -2.48
C GLN A 22 -13.46 -6.16 -3.04
N PRO A 23 -14.03 -7.32 -3.46
CA PRO A 23 -13.25 -8.48 -3.90
C PRO A 23 -12.36 -8.22 -5.13
N HIS A 24 -12.68 -7.17 -5.88
CA HIS A 24 -11.90 -6.70 -7.02
C HIS A 24 -10.69 -5.85 -6.60
N ARG A 25 -10.69 -5.30 -5.38
CA ARG A 25 -9.54 -4.64 -4.76
C ARG A 25 -8.86 -5.64 -3.84
N GLN A 26 -7.95 -6.41 -4.42
CA GLN A 26 -7.08 -7.29 -3.67
C GLN A 26 -5.85 -6.48 -3.27
N GLU A 27 -5.72 -6.19 -1.98
CA GLU A 27 -4.45 -5.73 -1.44
C GLU A 27 -3.51 -6.93 -1.34
N ALA A 28 -2.50 -6.96 -2.20
CA ALA A 28 -1.46 -7.96 -2.09
C ALA A 28 -0.59 -7.62 -0.89
N PHE A 29 -0.73 -8.36 0.20
CA PHE A 29 0.20 -8.30 1.30
C PHE A 29 1.46 -9.08 0.93
N GLN A 30 2.51 -8.35 0.56
CA GLN A 30 3.81 -8.95 0.27
C GLN A 30 4.49 -9.29 1.59
N LEU A 31 4.43 -10.56 1.95
CA LEU A 31 5.20 -11.11 3.06
C LEU A 31 6.46 -11.77 2.51
N SER A 32 7.60 -11.51 3.15
CA SER A 32 8.83 -12.20 2.79
C SER A 32 8.69 -13.71 3.05
N SER A 33 9.18 -14.53 2.11
CA SER A 33 9.28 -15.99 2.27
C SER A 33 10.53 -16.43 3.01
N ASP A 34 11.30 -15.47 3.57
CA ASP A 34 12.49 -15.73 4.34
C ASP A 34 12.16 -16.55 5.61
N PRO A 35 12.78 -17.73 5.82
CA PRO A 35 12.58 -18.53 7.03
C PRO A 35 12.87 -17.77 8.33
N LEU A 36 13.74 -16.74 8.28
CA LEU A 36 14.12 -15.90 9.41
C LEU A 36 13.30 -14.61 9.51
N PHE A 37 12.22 -14.45 8.73
CA PHE A 37 11.44 -13.21 8.67
C PHE A 37 11.02 -12.70 10.06
N VAL A 38 10.50 -13.59 10.90
CA VAL A 38 10.01 -13.21 12.24
C VAL A 38 11.15 -12.73 13.13
N GLU A 39 12.31 -13.37 13.07
CA GLU A 39 13.49 -12.98 13.85
C GLU A 39 13.99 -11.61 13.41
N LYS A 40 14.14 -11.40 12.10
CA LYS A 40 14.55 -10.10 11.53
C LYS A 40 13.59 -8.96 11.90
N VAL A 41 12.28 -9.22 11.87
CA VAL A 41 11.28 -8.22 12.28
C VAL A 41 11.45 -7.87 13.75
N ARG A 42 11.65 -8.87 14.62
CA ARG A 42 11.87 -8.63 16.05
C ARG A 42 13.12 -7.83 16.31
N ASP A 43 14.22 -8.12 15.61
CA ASP A 43 15.47 -7.38 15.74
C ASP A 43 15.29 -5.91 15.33
N ILE A 44 14.64 -5.66 14.20
CA ILE A 44 14.35 -4.29 13.72
C ILE A 44 13.45 -3.55 14.71
N VAL A 45 12.36 -4.16 15.18
CA VAL A 45 11.48 -3.55 16.18
C VAL A 45 12.23 -3.30 17.50
N GLY A 46 13.11 -4.22 17.89
CA GLY A 46 13.97 -4.08 19.06
C GLY A 46 14.83 -2.82 19.01
N LEU A 47 15.38 -2.48 17.84
CA LEU A 47 16.13 -1.22 17.66
C LEU A 47 15.29 0.03 17.92
N TYR A 48 13.98 -0.01 17.71
CA TYR A 48 13.08 1.12 18.02
C TYR A 48 12.67 1.15 19.48
N MET A 49 12.55 -0.02 20.12
CA MET A 49 12.08 -0.13 21.51
C MET A 49 13.20 0.17 22.53
N ASP A 50 14.42 -0.27 22.26
CA ASP A 50 15.61 -0.03 23.11
C ASP A 50 16.83 0.31 22.22
N PRO A 51 16.91 1.56 21.71
CA PRO A 51 17.97 1.95 20.80
C PRO A 51 19.33 2.02 21.51
N PRO A 52 20.38 1.39 20.96
CA PRO A 52 21.73 1.53 21.49
C PRO A 52 22.22 2.98 21.52
N LEU A 53 23.16 3.29 22.41
CA LEU A 53 23.72 4.65 22.54
C LEU A 53 24.36 5.10 21.21
N ARG A 54 23.79 6.17 20.62
CA ARG A 54 24.17 6.73 19.31
C ARG A 54 23.93 5.78 18.12
N ALA A 55 22.89 4.95 18.18
CA ALA A 55 22.50 4.10 17.06
C ALA A 55 22.07 4.94 15.84
N MET A 56 22.55 4.54 14.65
CA MET A 56 22.08 5.02 13.36
C MET A 56 21.36 3.87 12.66
N VAL A 57 20.14 4.12 12.19
CA VAL A 57 19.35 3.15 11.40
C VAL A 57 19.24 3.67 9.97
N LEU A 58 19.73 2.88 9.02
CA LEU A 58 19.66 3.17 7.58
C LEU A 58 18.68 2.20 6.94
N CYS A 59 17.64 2.73 6.29
CA CYS A 59 16.67 1.93 5.55
C CYS A 59 16.84 2.19 4.05
N VAL A 60 16.98 1.13 3.27
CA VAL A 60 17.02 1.17 1.81
C VAL A 60 15.90 0.29 1.31
N ASP A 61 14.95 0.88 0.59
CA ASP A 61 13.83 0.19 -0.03
C ASP A 61 13.91 0.38 -1.54
N GLU A 62 13.98 -0.73 -2.29
CA GLU A 62 13.83 -0.68 -3.74
C GLU A 62 12.34 -0.72 -4.06
N LYS A 63 11.78 0.44 -4.37
CA LYS A 63 10.38 0.54 -4.75
C LYS A 63 10.22 0.43 -6.26
N SER A 64 10.11 -0.79 -6.76
CA SER A 64 9.79 -1.00 -8.19
C SER A 64 8.46 -0.28 -8.51
N GLN A 65 8.43 0.44 -9.64
CA GLN A 65 7.34 1.32 -10.11
C GLN A 65 7.22 2.73 -9.47
N ILE A 66 8.05 3.10 -8.49
CA ILE A 66 8.31 4.53 -8.23
C ILE A 66 9.58 4.89 -9.00
N GLN A 67 9.39 5.47 -10.19
CA GLN A 67 10.49 6.12 -10.86
C GLN A 67 10.97 7.26 -9.94
N ALA A 68 12.27 7.28 -9.61
CA ALA A 68 12.91 8.46 -9.05
C ALA A 68 12.91 9.56 -10.12
N LEU A 69 11.74 10.12 -10.37
CA LEU A 69 11.55 11.27 -11.25
C LEU A 69 12.13 12.46 -10.51
N ASP A 70 13.42 12.71 -10.69
CA ASP A 70 13.88 14.10 -10.69
C ASP A 70 13.10 14.77 -11.82
N ARG A 71 12.02 15.47 -11.45
CA ARG A 71 11.05 16.02 -12.41
C ARG A 71 11.74 17.11 -13.23
N THR A 72 12.28 16.72 -14.37
CA THR A 72 12.77 17.63 -15.41
C THR A 72 11.66 18.03 -16.39
N GLN A 73 10.45 17.48 -16.27
CA GLN A 73 9.31 17.93 -17.07
C GLN A 73 8.71 19.23 -16.51
N PRO A 74 8.52 20.26 -17.35
CA PRO A 74 7.93 21.51 -16.92
C PRO A 74 6.50 21.27 -16.44
N LEU A 75 6.17 21.84 -15.27
CA LEU A 75 4.80 21.90 -14.78
C LEU A 75 3.93 22.59 -15.82
N LEU A 76 2.79 21.97 -16.15
CA LEU A 76 1.80 22.57 -17.04
C LEU A 76 1.32 23.92 -16.47
N PRO A 77 1.05 24.92 -17.33
CA PRO A 77 0.61 26.24 -16.87
C PRO A 77 -0.68 26.15 -16.05
N LEU A 78 -0.71 26.85 -14.92
CA LEU A 78 -1.90 27.04 -14.10
C LEU A 78 -2.94 27.87 -14.87
N GLY A 79 -4.04 27.25 -15.27
CA GLY A 79 -5.22 27.92 -15.81
C GLY A 79 -6.33 28.01 -14.76
N PRO A 80 -7.24 29.01 -14.83
CA PRO A 80 -8.38 29.09 -13.93
C PRO A 80 -9.22 27.80 -14.02
N GLY A 81 -9.32 27.06 -12.92
CA GLY A 81 -10.03 25.77 -12.85
C GLY A 81 -9.20 24.51 -13.09
N ILE A 82 -7.90 24.63 -13.39
CA ILE A 82 -6.98 23.48 -13.53
C ILE A 82 -5.94 23.54 -12.40
N PRO A 83 -6.01 22.66 -11.38
CA PRO A 83 -4.97 22.59 -10.36
C PRO A 83 -3.64 22.14 -11.00
N SER A 84 -2.55 22.82 -10.65
CA SER A 84 -1.20 22.49 -11.11
C SER A 84 -0.88 21.04 -10.78
N GLY A 85 -0.57 20.25 -11.81
CA GLY A 85 -0.02 18.91 -11.66
C GLY A 85 -1.03 17.77 -11.54
N ALA A 86 -2.29 17.94 -11.97
CA ALA A 86 -3.25 16.84 -12.00
C ALA A 86 -2.96 15.84 -13.13
N HIS A 87 -1.94 15.01 -12.97
CA HIS A 87 -2.07 13.62 -13.37
C HIS A 87 -2.94 12.97 -12.28
N MET A 88 -4.21 12.74 -12.58
CA MET A 88 -5.14 12.02 -11.70
C MET A 88 -4.62 10.60 -11.49
N ASN A 89 -3.82 10.39 -10.44
CA ASN A 89 -3.67 9.08 -9.84
C ASN A 89 -4.80 8.93 -8.82
N THR A 90 -5.92 8.35 -9.26
CA THR A 90 -6.99 7.88 -8.39
C THR A 90 -6.50 6.69 -7.57
N SER A 91 -5.74 6.93 -6.52
CA SER A 91 -5.47 5.95 -5.45
C SER A 91 -4.97 6.64 -4.20
N ALA A 92 -5.86 7.36 -3.52
CA ALA A 92 -5.72 7.69 -2.11
C ALA A 92 -7.12 7.92 -1.54
N THR A 93 -7.69 6.87 -0.96
CA THR A 93 -8.70 7.01 0.09
C THR A 93 -8.31 5.98 1.13
N ALA A 94 -8.01 6.50 2.32
CA ALA A 94 -7.71 5.76 3.54
C ALA A 94 -8.86 4.82 3.93
#